data_AF-A0A7K3RPM6-F1
#
_entry.id   AF-A0A7K3RPM6-F1
#
_cell.length_a   1.000
_cell.length_b   1.000
_cell.length_c   1.000
_cell.angle_alpha   90.00
_cell.angle_beta   90.00
_cell.angle_gamma   90.00
#
_symmetry.space_group_name_H-M   'P 1'
#
loop_
_entity.id
_entity.type
_entity.pdbx_description
1 polymer ?
#
loop_
_entity_poly.entity_id
_entity_poly.type
_entity_poly.pdbx_seq_one_letter_code
_entity_poly.pdbx_strand_id
1 'polypeptide(L)'
;TEAALAALPAGDLTDAERSAPLLPAHAAYAIYTSGSTGLPKGVVVPHENVADLAAWAVAEFGAEGMAHVVASTSLNFDVSVFEMFGPLLSGGSVEVMRDVLELGDPAHAGRPVSLISGVPSAVAQLVSEGGSFVRAREVVLAGEAVSARDANEVVRAVGAERFANIYGPTEATVYAAAWYTREQIAGAPPIGAPIRNTRLYVLDAALQPVPVGVPGELYIAGPGLARGYHRRAGLSAERFVADPHGAAGTRMYRTGDLVRWSADGQLDYLGRTDFQVKVRGFRIELG
;
A
#
# COMPACT_ATOMS: atom_id res chain seq x y z
N THR A 1 -28.64 -13.77 -17.95
CA THR A 1 -29.22 -14.92 -17.23
C THR A 1 -28.21 -16.05 -17.22
N GLU A 2 -28.28 -16.93 -16.23
CA GLU A 2 -27.37 -18.10 -16.10
C GLU A 2 -27.34 -18.95 -17.38
N ALA A 3 -28.49 -19.15 -18.04
CA ALA A 3 -28.59 -19.83 -19.33
C ALA A 3 -27.83 -19.12 -20.48
N ALA A 4 -27.76 -17.78 -20.47
CA ALA A 4 -26.99 -17.03 -21.46
C ALA A 4 -25.48 -17.13 -21.20
N LEU A 5 -25.06 -17.23 -19.92
CA LEU A 5 -23.66 -17.45 -19.55
C LEU A 5 -23.21 -18.88 -19.87
N ALA A 6 -24.07 -19.87 -19.63
CA ALA A 6 -23.79 -21.28 -19.95
C ALA A 6 -23.64 -21.56 -21.46
N ALA A 7 -24.17 -20.67 -22.32
CA ALA A 7 -24.02 -20.75 -23.77
C ALA A 7 -22.72 -20.11 -24.28
N LEU A 8 -21.97 -19.40 -23.41
CA LEU A 8 -20.67 -18.83 -23.76
C LEU A 8 -19.56 -19.86 -23.61
N PRO A 9 -18.45 -19.74 -24.37
CA PRO A 9 -17.29 -20.58 -24.18
C PRO A 9 -16.77 -20.48 -22.74
N ALA A 10 -16.47 -21.63 -22.13
CA ALA A 10 -15.93 -21.71 -20.76
C ALA A 10 -14.39 -21.55 -20.71
N GLY A 11 -13.76 -21.14 -21.81
CA GLY A 11 -12.31 -20.96 -21.91
C GLY A 11 -11.87 -19.55 -21.54
N ASP A 12 -10.55 -19.37 -21.38
CA ASP A 12 -9.96 -18.05 -21.17
C ASP A 12 -10.20 -17.14 -22.38
N LEU A 13 -10.48 -15.86 -22.10
CA LEU A 13 -10.65 -14.85 -23.14
C LEU A 13 -9.37 -14.69 -23.97
N THR A 14 -9.50 -14.90 -25.27
CA THR A 14 -8.44 -14.68 -26.26
C THR A 14 -8.41 -13.24 -26.77
N ASP A 15 -7.32 -12.84 -27.41
CA ASP A 15 -7.22 -11.51 -28.04
C ASP A 15 -8.24 -11.30 -29.16
N ALA A 16 -8.69 -12.38 -29.83
CA ALA A 16 -9.69 -12.31 -30.88
C ALA A 16 -11.09 -11.95 -30.35
N GLU A 17 -11.35 -12.20 -29.06
CA GLU A 17 -12.62 -11.90 -28.39
C GLU A 17 -12.63 -10.49 -27.78
N ARG A 18 -11.48 -9.79 -27.78
CA ARG A 18 -11.36 -8.44 -27.24
C ARG A 18 -11.69 -7.40 -28.32
N SER A 19 -12.34 -6.32 -27.91
CA SER A 19 -12.62 -5.20 -28.81
C SER A 19 -11.37 -4.38 -29.18
N ALA A 20 -10.27 -4.55 -28.44
CA ALA A 20 -8.98 -3.90 -28.68
C ALA A 20 -7.84 -4.68 -27.98
N PRO A 21 -6.58 -4.52 -28.42
CA PRO A 21 -5.43 -5.08 -27.73
C PRO A 21 -5.33 -4.59 -26.27
N LEU A 22 -4.95 -5.48 -25.35
CA LEU A 22 -4.69 -5.10 -23.96
C LEU A 22 -3.29 -4.49 -23.84
N LEU A 23 -3.19 -3.25 -23.35
CA LEU A 23 -1.92 -2.55 -23.16
C LEU A 23 -1.61 -2.39 -21.67
N PRO A 24 -0.31 -2.35 -21.25
CA PRO A 24 0.08 -2.14 -19.86
C PRO A 24 -0.50 -0.86 -19.23
N ALA A 25 -0.68 0.18 -20.05
CA ALA A 25 -1.26 1.46 -19.62
C ALA A 25 -2.78 1.39 -19.38
N HIS A 26 -3.47 0.31 -19.75
CA HIS A 26 -4.90 0.13 -19.45
C HIS A 26 -5.15 0.00 -17.96
N ALA A 27 -6.34 0.43 -17.52
CA ALA A 27 -6.70 0.40 -16.11
C ALA A 27 -6.81 -1.06 -15.63
N ALA A 28 -6.08 -1.39 -14.56
CA ALA A 28 -6.22 -2.66 -13.85
C ALA A 28 -7.37 -2.60 -12.84
N TYR A 29 -7.46 -1.49 -12.10
CA TYR A 29 -8.55 -1.27 -11.14
C TYR A 29 -8.88 0.21 -10.95
N ALA A 30 -10.04 0.44 -10.34
CA ALA A 30 -10.41 1.72 -9.77
C ALA A 30 -10.95 1.52 -8.36
N ILE A 31 -10.23 2.03 -7.34
CA ILE A 31 -10.65 1.98 -5.95
C ILE A 31 -11.11 3.36 -5.52
N TYR A 32 -12.29 3.42 -4.90
CA TYR A 32 -12.90 4.67 -4.47
C TYR A 32 -12.48 5.00 -3.04
N THR A 33 -11.98 6.23 -2.86
CA THR A 33 -11.62 6.78 -1.55
C THR A 33 -12.53 7.96 -1.21
N SER A 34 -12.61 8.32 0.07
CA SER A 34 -13.32 9.53 0.51
C SER A 34 -12.74 10.76 -0.20
N GLY A 35 -13.61 11.60 -0.76
CA GLY A 35 -13.22 12.88 -1.34
C GLY A 35 -13.56 14.03 -0.40
N SER A 36 -12.75 15.08 -0.40
CA SER A 36 -12.93 16.30 0.41
C SER A 36 -14.20 17.11 0.07
N THR A 37 -14.98 16.65 -0.92
CA THR A 37 -16.24 17.26 -1.36
C THR A 37 -17.46 16.44 -0.94
N GLY A 38 -17.27 15.45 -0.05
CA GLY A 38 -18.27 14.45 0.31
C GLY A 38 -18.54 13.38 -0.76
N LEU A 39 -18.12 13.61 -2.01
CA LEU A 39 -18.24 12.66 -3.11
C LEU A 39 -17.00 11.78 -3.24
N PRO A 40 -17.14 10.44 -3.23
CA PRO A 40 -16.03 9.52 -3.45
C PRO A 40 -15.28 9.79 -4.76
N LYS A 41 -13.96 9.57 -4.73
CA LYS A 41 -13.07 9.71 -5.90
C LYS A 41 -12.43 8.37 -6.24
N GLY A 42 -12.67 7.88 -7.46
CA GLY A 42 -12.09 6.62 -7.94
C GLY A 42 -10.66 6.83 -8.43
N VAL A 43 -9.68 6.26 -7.74
CA VAL A 43 -8.27 6.29 -8.17
C VAL A 43 -8.07 5.23 -9.23
N VAL A 44 -7.65 5.62 -10.44
CA VAL A 44 -7.49 4.70 -11.58
C VAL A 44 -6.03 4.27 -11.69
N VAL A 45 -5.76 2.98 -11.48
CA VAL A 45 -4.41 2.41 -11.48
C VAL A 45 -4.21 1.50 -12.70
N PRO A 46 -3.20 1.76 -13.54
CA PRO A 46 -2.85 0.89 -14.68
C PRO A 46 -2.26 -0.48 -14.31
N HIS A 47 -2.27 -1.43 -15.26
CA HIS A 47 -1.61 -2.74 -15.11
C HIS A 47 -0.11 -2.63 -14.88
N GLU A 48 0.57 -1.73 -15.58
CA GLU A 48 2.01 -1.53 -15.43
C GLU A 48 2.41 -1.16 -13.99
N ASN A 49 1.57 -0.40 -13.27
CA ASN A 49 1.81 -0.06 -11.88
C ASN A 49 1.71 -1.29 -10.96
N VAL A 50 0.72 -2.17 -11.19
CA VAL A 50 0.57 -3.41 -10.41
C VAL A 50 1.75 -4.36 -10.65
N ALA A 51 2.22 -4.43 -11.90
CA ALA A 51 3.39 -5.21 -12.25
C ALA A 51 4.67 -4.66 -11.58
N ASP A 52 4.85 -3.34 -11.52
CA ASP A 52 5.99 -2.71 -10.85
C ASP A 52 5.95 -2.94 -9.32
N LEU A 53 4.77 -2.83 -8.70
CA LEU A 53 4.56 -3.15 -7.29
C LEU A 53 4.92 -4.61 -6.98
N ALA A 54 4.46 -5.56 -7.81
CA ALA A 54 4.77 -6.98 -7.63
C ALA A 54 6.28 -7.24 -7.83
N ALA A 55 6.90 -6.62 -8.83
CA ALA A 55 8.34 -6.74 -9.05
C ALA A 55 9.17 -6.18 -7.89
N TRP A 56 8.72 -5.10 -7.25
CA TRP A 56 9.32 -4.61 -6.00
C TRP A 56 9.11 -5.60 -4.85
N ALA A 57 7.89 -6.10 -4.65
CA ALA A 57 7.59 -7.04 -3.57
C ALA A 57 8.48 -8.29 -3.62
N VAL A 58 8.68 -8.85 -4.82
CA VAL A 58 9.58 -10.00 -5.01
C VAL A 58 11.02 -9.65 -4.74
N ALA A 59 11.48 -8.47 -5.18
CA ALA A 59 12.86 -8.05 -4.93
C ALA A 59 13.15 -7.83 -3.44
N GLU A 60 12.16 -7.35 -2.69
CA GLU A 60 12.30 -6.99 -1.26
C GLU A 60 12.09 -8.18 -0.32
N PHE A 61 11.02 -8.95 -0.53
CA PHE A 61 10.63 -10.05 0.34
C PHE A 61 11.21 -11.39 -0.12
N GLY A 62 11.67 -11.46 -1.38
CA GLY A 62 12.18 -12.69 -1.98
C GLY A 62 11.11 -13.75 -2.19
N ALA A 63 11.52 -14.88 -2.77
CA ALA A 63 10.64 -16.02 -2.98
C ALA A 63 10.08 -16.56 -1.66
N GLU A 64 10.89 -16.59 -0.59
CA GLU A 64 10.45 -17.09 0.72
C GLU A 64 9.40 -16.19 1.38
N GLY A 65 9.57 -14.87 1.32
CA GLY A 65 8.61 -13.91 1.89
C GLY A 65 7.31 -13.81 1.10
N MET A 66 7.32 -14.15 -0.19
CA MET A 66 6.13 -14.19 -1.04
C MET A 66 5.52 -15.59 -1.22
N ALA A 67 6.13 -16.65 -0.67
CA ALA A 67 5.69 -18.03 -0.92
C ALA A 67 4.27 -18.32 -0.43
N HIS A 68 3.88 -17.77 0.72
CA HIS A 68 2.55 -17.96 1.31
C HIS A 68 2.09 -16.68 2.03
N VAL A 69 1.28 -15.87 1.34
CA VAL A 69 0.79 -14.58 1.85
C VAL A 69 -0.67 -14.73 2.31
N VAL A 70 -0.97 -14.20 3.49
CA VAL A 70 -2.35 -14.10 3.97
C VAL A 70 -3.01 -12.88 3.34
N ALA A 71 -4.08 -13.10 2.58
CA ALA A 71 -4.96 -12.04 2.09
C ALA A 71 -6.16 -11.88 3.01
N SER A 72 -6.09 -10.89 3.88
CA SER A 72 -7.14 -10.58 4.87
C SER A 72 -7.71 -9.16 4.71
N THR A 73 -7.11 -8.35 3.83
CA THR A 73 -7.58 -7.00 3.56
C THR A 73 -8.77 -7.02 2.61
N SER A 74 -9.82 -6.26 2.94
CA SER A 74 -10.97 -6.05 2.06
C SER A 74 -10.55 -5.54 0.68
N LEU A 75 -11.19 -6.07 -0.37
CA LEU A 75 -10.97 -5.67 -1.78
C LEU A 75 -11.28 -4.19 -2.07
N ASN A 76 -11.90 -3.48 -1.12
CA ASN A 76 -12.11 -2.04 -1.19
C ASN A 76 -10.85 -1.23 -0.85
N PHE A 77 -9.80 -1.87 -0.34
CA PHE A 77 -8.51 -1.26 -0.06
C PHE A 77 -7.45 -1.83 -0.98
N ASP A 78 -6.55 -0.97 -1.44
CA ASP A 78 -5.54 -1.31 -2.43
C ASP A 78 -4.41 -2.19 -1.86
N VAL A 79 -4.25 -2.27 -0.54
CA VAL A 79 -3.36 -3.28 0.09
C VAL A 79 -3.75 -4.72 -0.31
N SER A 80 -5.04 -4.98 -0.58
CA SER A 80 -5.46 -6.30 -1.12
C SER A 80 -4.81 -6.64 -2.47
N VAL A 81 -4.44 -5.63 -3.27
CA VAL A 81 -3.73 -5.83 -4.55
C VAL A 81 -2.33 -6.37 -4.30
N PHE A 82 -1.63 -5.88 -3.27
CA PHE A 82 -0.34 -6.43 -2.85
C PHE A 82 -0.48 -7.86 -2.34
N GLU A 83 -1.44 -8.10 -1.43
CA GLU A 83 -1.70 -9.42 -0.83
C GLU A 83 -2.02 -10.50 -1.88
N MET A 84 -2.73 -10.14 -2.94
CA MET A 84 -3.09 -11.07 -4.01
C MET A 84 -2.01 -11.19 -5.09
N PHE A 85 -1.58 -10.07 -5.69
CA PHE A 85 -0.75 -10.13 -6.89
C PHE A 85 0.74 -10.23 -6.58
N GLY A 86 1.21 -9.81 -5.41
CA GLY A 86 2.59 -10.03 -4.96
C GLY A 86 3.00 -11.51 -5.02
N PRO A 87 2.29 -12.42 -4.31
CA PRO A 87 2.58 -13.86 -4.36
C PRO A 87 2.22 -14.50 -5.71
N LEU A 88 1.06 -14.18 -6.30
CA LEU A 88 0.60 -14.88 -7.51
C LEU A 88 1.49 -14.61 -8.74
N LEU A 89 2.04 -13.39 -8.85
CA LEU A 89 2.96 -13.04 -9.93
C LEU A 89 4.39 -13.56 -9.69
N SER A 90 4.64 -14.18 -8.54
CA SER A 90 5.96 -14.69 -8.14
C SER A 90 6.00 -16.19 -7.88
N GLY A 91 4.89 -16.90 -8.15
CA GLY A 91 4.78 -18.35 -7.95
C GLY A 91 4.45 -18.78 -6.53
N GLY A 92 4.11 -17.83 -5.65
CA GLY A 92 3.60 -18.10 -4.31
C GLY A 92 2.09 -18.37 -4.29
N SER A 93 1.54 -18.54 -3.09
CA SER A 93 0.12 -18.77 -2.84
C SER A 93 -0.50 -17.68 -1.97
N VAL A 94 -1.82 -17.55 -2.12
CA VAL A 94 -2.66 -16.65 -1.31
C VAL A 94 -3.58 -17.49 -0.43
N GLU A 95 -3.53 -17.26 0.88
CA GLU A 95 -4.54 -17.78 1.82
C GLU A 95 -5.56 -16.68 2.09
N VAL A 96 -6.77 -16.85 1.57
CA VAL A 96 -7.86 -15.88 1.76
C VAL A 96 -8.49 -16.10 3.12
N MET A 97 -8.47 -15.04 3.94
CA MET A 97 -9.15 -14.99 5.22
C MET A 97 -10.23 -13.90 5.20
N ARG A 98 -11.19 -14.01 6.10
CA ARG A 98 -12.28 -13.04 6.23
C ARG A 98 -11.75 -11.66 6.62
N ASP A 99 -10.87 -11.63 7.61
CA ASP A 99 -10.20 -10.45 8.13
C ASP A 99 -8.99 -10.88 8.98
N VAL A 100 -8.18 -9.90 9.41
CA VAL A 100 -6.93 -10.16 10.15
C VAL A 100 -7.16 -10.83 11.52
N LEU A 101 -8.35 -10.73 12.11
CA LEU A 101 -8.65 -11.34 13.41
C LEU A 101 -8.72 -12.86 13.32
N GLU A 102 -9.03 -13.40 12.13
CA GLU A 102 -9.04 -14.85 11.87
C GLU A 102 -7.65 -15.48 12.14
N LEU A 103 -6.56 -14.71 12.06
CA LEU A 103 -5.21 -15.17 12.42
C LEU A 103 -5.06 -15.63 13.88
N GLY A 104 -5.97 -15.23 14.76
CA GLY A 104 -5.97 -15.61 16.18
C GLY A 104 -6.75 -16.91 16.48
N ASP A 105 -7.43 -17.49 15.49
CA ASP A 105 -8.20 -18.72 15.67
C ASP A 105 -7.27 -19.89 16.03
N PRO A 106 -7.57 -20.67 17.10
CA PRO A 106 -6.81 -21.87 17.46
C PRO A 106 -6.59 -22.87 16.31
N ALA A 107 -7.45 -22.89 15.29
CA ALA A 107 -7.28 -23.71 14.09
C ALA A 107 -6.02 -23.35 13.26
N HIS A 108 -5.50 -22.13 13.42
CA HIS A 108 -4.34 -21.62 12.70
C HIS A 108 -3.07 -21.55 13.57
N ALA A 109 -3.18 -21.94 14.84
CA ALA A 109 -2.13 -21.89 15.85
C ALA A 109 -0.80 -22.49 15.38
N GLY A 110 0.26 -21.68 15.40
CA GLY A 110 1.63 -22.13 15.13
C GLY A 110 1.92 -22.50 13.67
N ARG A 111 0.92 -22.43 12.78
CA ARG A 111 1.08 -22.73 11.36
C ARG A 111 1.99 -21.69 10.70
N PRO A 112 2.99 -22.09 9.90
CA PRO A 112 3.87 -21.15 9.22
C PRO A 112 3.15 -20.44 8.06
N VAL A 113 3.35 -19.13 7.98
CA VAL A 113 3.00 -18.28 6.84
C VAL A 113 4.21 -17.41 6.48
N SER A 114 4.35 -17.01 5.21
CA SER A 114 5.46 -16.17 4.80
C SER A 114 5.25 -14.73 5.22
N LEU A 115 4.06 -14.18 4.95
CA LEU A 115 3.78 -12.78 5.21
C LEU A 115 2.35 -12.59 5.69
N ILE A 116 2.22 -11.77 6.73
CA ILE A 116 0.95 -11.15 7.10
C ILE A 116 1.06 -9.63 6.90
N SER A 117 -0.02 -9.04 6.41
CA SER A 117 -0.16 -7.59 6.31
C SER A 117 -1.43 -7.11 6.99
N GLY A 118 -1.44 -5.85 7.40
CA GLY A 118 -2.62 -5.24 7.96
C GLY A 118 -2.42 -3.78 8.36
N VAL A 119 -3.52 -3.18 8.82
CA VAL A 119 -3.46 -1.85 9.42
C VAL A 119 -3.13 -1.97 10.91
N PRO A 120 -2.30 -1.06 11.47
CA PRO A 120 -1.90 -1.09 12.87
C PRO A 120 -3.06 -1.32 13.85
N SER A 121 -4.19 -0.64 13.67
CA SER A 121 -5.35 -0.81 14.59
C SER A 121 -5.92 -2.22 14.60
N ALA A 122 -5.98 -2.89 13.45
CA ALA A 122 -6.60 -4.19 13.32
C ALA A 122 -5.69 -5.30 13.88
N VAL A 123 -4.39 -5.15 13.67
CA VAL A 123 -3.37 -6.04 14.25
C VAL A 123 -3.25 -5.83 15.76
N ALA A 124 -3.35 -4.58 16.25
CA ALA A 124 -3.39 -4.32 17.69
C ALA A 124 -4.63 -4.97 18.34
N GLN A 125 -5.77 -4.94 17.67
CA GLN A 125 -6.97 -5.65 18.12
C GLN A 125 -6.73 -7.17 18.20
N LEU A 126 -6.20 -7.77 17.13
CA LEU A 126 -5.83 -9.20 17.10
C LEU A 126 -4.94 -9.58 18.30
N VAL A 127 -3.89 -8.80 18.57
CA VAL A 127 -2.99 -9.06 19.70
C VAL A 127 -3.71 -8.91 21.05
N SER A 128 -4.59 -7.91 21.17
CA SER A 128 -5.31 -7.63 22.42
C SER A 128 -6.37 -8.66 22.80
N GLU A 129 -7.04 -9.27 21.81
CA GLU A 129 -7.99 -10.36 22.02
C GLU A 129 -7.29 -11.64 22.50
N GLY A 130 -5.97 -11.71 22.30
CA GLY A 130 -5.16 -12.88 22.60
C GLY A 130 -5.49 -14.03 21.64
N GLY A 131 -4.82 -15.15 21.82
CA GLY A 131 -5.07 -16.33 21.01
C GLY A 131 -3.81 -17.10 20.66
N SER A 132 -3.98 -18.07 19.78
CA SER A 132 -2.87 -18.84 19.23
C SER A 132 -2.66 -18.40 17.80
N PHE A 133 -1.63 -17.60 17.59
CA PHE A 133 -1.38 -16.99 16.29
C PHE A 133 -0.67 -17.94 15.33
N VAL A 134 -0.80 -17.66 14.04
CA VAL A 134 0.13 -18.16 13.02
C VAL A 134 1.59 -17.76 13.37
N ARG A 135 2.55 -18.45 12.76
CA ARG A 135 3.95 -18.02 12.75
C ARG A 135 4.27 -17.36 11.42
N ALA A 136 4.49 -16.05 11.41
CA ALA A 136 4.82 -15.31 10.21
C ALA A 136 6.33 -15.07 10.12
N ARG A 137 6.90 -15.09 8.92
CA ARG A 137 8.28 -14.62 8.70
C ARG A 137 8.32 -13.09 8.65
N GLU A 138 7.42 -12.51 7.86
CA GLU A 138 7.32 -11.08 7.59
C GLU A 138 6.02 -10.52 8.18
N VAL A 139 6.10 -9.38 8.86
CA VAL A 139 4.93 -8.58 9.25
C VAL A 139 5.02 -7.22 8.57
N VAL A 140 4.02 -6.90 7.77
CA VAL A 140 3.89 -5.61 7.08
C VAL A 140 2.73 -4.83 7.68
N LEU A 141 3.03 -3.71 8.33
CA LEU A 141 2.00 -2.76 8.73
C LEU A 141 2.02 -1.55 7.83
N ALA A 142 0.83 -1.12 7.41
CA ALA A 142 0.66 0.03 6.56
C ALA A 142 -0.64 0.76 6.85
N GLY A 143 -0.77 1.96 6.31
CA GLY A 143 -2.04 2.67 6.32
C GLY A 143 -2.30 3.49 7.57
N GLU A 144 -1.63 3.30 8.71
CA GLU A 144 -1.75 4.19 9.89
C GLU A 144 -0.38 4.44 10.53
N ALA A 145 -0.30 5.45 11.40
CA ALA A 145 0.84 5.58 12.28
C ALA A 145 0.86 4.41 13.27
N VAL A 146 2.03 3.79 13.44
CA VAL A 146 2.22 2.66 14.34
C VAL A 146 3.10 3.07 15.51
N SER A 147 2.75 2.63 16.73
CA SER A 147 3.60 2.84 17.90
C SER A 147 4.70 1.78 17.98
N ALA A 148 5.84 2.11 18.59
CA ALA A 148 6.90 1.14 18.86
C ALA A 148 6.36 -0.06 19.64
N ARG A 149 5.48 0.20 20.61
CA ARG A 149 4.87 -0.83 21.45
C ARG A 149 4.09 -1.83 20.61
N ASP A 150 3.13 -1.35 19.80
CA ASP A 150 2.24 -2.23 19.04
C ASP A 150 3.02 -3.01 17.97
N ALA A 151 4.00 -2.38 17.32
CA ALA A 151 4.87 -3.05 16.35
C ALA A 151 5.69 -4.18 17.00
N ASN A 152 6.28 -3.94 18.17
CA ASN A 152 7.00 -4.99 18.89
C ASN A 152 6.07 -6.08 19.44
N GLU A 153 4.86 -5.73 19.85
CA GLU A 153 3.87 -6.70 20.34
C GLU A 153 3.43 -7.66 19.23
N VAL A 154 3.12 -7.17 18.02
CA VAL A 154 2.79 -8.07 16.88
C VAL A 154 3.97 -8.95 16.50
N VAL A 155 5.18 -8.40 16.41
CA VAL A 155 6.39 -9.17 16.06
C VAL A 155 6.57 -10.34 17.01
N ARG A 156 6.38 -10.13 18.31
CA ARG A 156 6.45 -11.20 19.32
C ARG A 156 5.28 -12.18 19.22
N ALA A 157 4.07 -11.69 19.02
CA ALA A 157 2.86 -12.51 18.98
C ALA A 157 2.91 -13.56 17.86
N VAL A 158 3.39 -13.16 16.68
CA VAL A 158 3.45 -14.05 15.50
C VAL A 158 4.86 -14.62 15.26
N GLY A 159 5.83 -14.32 16.14
CA GLY A 159 7.21 -14.79 16.00
C GLY A 159 7.91 -14.29 14.73
N ALA A 160 7.63 -13.06 14.30
CA ALA A 160 8.15 -12.49 13.07
C ALA A 160 9.67 -12.32 13.09
N GLU A 161 10.32 -12.66 11.99
CA GLU A 161 11.76 -12.45 11.82
C GLU A 161 12.10 -11.04 11.35
N ARG A 162 11.15 -10.37 10.68
CA ARG A 162 11.31 -9.02 10.15
C ARG A 162 9.97 -8.27 10.18
N PHE A 163 10.06 -7.01 10.58
CA PHE A 163 8.97 -6.05 10.58
C PHE A 163 9.18 -5.03 9.48
N ALA A 164 8.09 -4.63 8.81
CA ALA A 164 8.05 -3.55 7.86
C ALA A 164 6.97 -2.54 8.23
N ASN A 165 7.35 -1.25 8.30
CA ASN A 165 6.41 -0.14 8.29
C ASN A 165 6.40 0.47 6.90
N ILE A 166 5.29 0.34 6.18
CA ILE A 166 5.21 0.72 4.77
C ILE A 166 4.14 1.79 4.59
N TYR A 167 4.46 2.76 3.75
CA TYR A 167 3.62 3.91 3.47
C TYR A 167 3.35 4.02 1.97
N GLY A 168 2.09 4.29 1.63
CA GLY A 168 1.72 4.78 0.32
C GLY A 168 0.26 5.22 0.31
N PRO A 169 -0.07 6.30 -0.42
CA PRO A 169 -1.44 6.61 -0.79
C PRO A 169 -1.88 5.75 -1.98
N THR A 170 -3.19 5.56 -2.13
CA THR A 170 -3.76 4.84 -3.29
C THR A 170 -3.35 5.45 -4.63
N GLU A 171 -3.14 6.76 -4.65
CA GLU A 171 -2.67 7.50 -5.82
C GLU A 171 -1.23 7.17 -6.26
N ALA A 172 -0.47 6.45 -5.45
CA ALA A 172 0.89 5.96 -5.76
C ALA A 172 0.97 4.43 -5.86
N THR A 173 -0.18 3.74 -6.01
CA THR A 173 -0.28 2.28 -6.14
C THR A 173 0.23 1.54 -4.90
N VAL A 174 -0.59 1.54 -3.85
CA VAL A 174 -0.38 0.80 -2.59
C VAL A 174 0.76 1.36 -1.75
N TYR A 175 2.00 1.29 -2.21
CA TYR A 175 3.21 1.63 -1.45
C TYR A 175 4.14 2.55 -2.24
N ALA A 176 4.83 3.43 -1.52
CA ALA A 176 5.75 4.42 -2.06
C ALA A 176 7.04 4.55 -1.20
N ALA A 177 6.95 4.26 0.10
CA ALA A 177 8.07 4.25 1.02
C ALA A 177 8.00 3.03 1.94
N ALA A 178 9.15 2.51 2.36
CA ALA A 178 9.21 1.40 3.29
C ALA A 178 10.40 1.52 4.26
N TRP A 179 10.17 1.12 5.50
CA TRP A 179 11.18 0.92 6.53
C TRP A 179 11.10 -0.50 7.07
N TYR A 180 12.25 -1.10 7.36
CA TYR A 180 12.34 -2.47 7.85
C TYR A 180 13.26 -2.58 9.06
N THR A 181 12.98 -3.56 9.92
CA THR A 181 13.91 -3.94 10.98
C THR A 181 13.75 -5.41 11.37
N ARG A 182 14.85 -5.99 11.86
CA ARG A 182 14.85 -7.27 12.60
C ARG A 182 15.10 -7.06 14.10
N GLU A 183 15.35 -5.82 14.49
CA GLU A 183 15.69 -5.42 15.85
C GLU A 183 14.47 -4.87 16.58
N GLN A 184 14.57 -4.84 17.90
CA GLN A 184 13.58 -4.22 18.77
C GLN A 184 13.41 -2.74 18.42
N ILE A 185 12.17 -2.31 18.21
CA ILE A 185 11.83 -0.94 17.81
C ILE A 185 11.84 -0.06 19.05
N ALA A 186 12.71 0.95 19.10
CA ALA A 186 12.85 1.84 20.27
C ALA A 186 11.89 3.05 20.27
N GLY A 187 11.57 3.60 19.09
CA GLY A 187 10.73 4.78 18.92
C GLY A 187 9.67 4.57 17.83
N ALA A 188 8.88 5.61 17.54
CA ALA A 188 7.91 5.53 16.45
C ALA A 188 8.63 5.13 15.14
N PRO A 189 8.22 4.03 14.48
CA PRO A 189 8.81 3.63 13.21
C PRO A 189 8.69 4.74 12.15
N PRO A 190 9.78 5.09 11.45
CA PRO A 190 9.68 5.97 10.29
C PRO A 190 8.88 5.27 9.18
N ILE A 191 8.34 6.04 8.23
CA ILE A 191 7.73 5.50 7.00
C ILE A 191 8.79 5.08 5.97
N GLY A 192 10.05 5.46 6.21
CA GLY A 192 11.22 4.88 5.58
C GLY A 192 11.72 5.61 4.33
N ALA A 193 12.27 4.86 3.40
CA ALA A 193 12.88 5.37 2.17
C ALA A 193 12.06 4.96 0.93
N PRO A 194 12.26 5.59 -0.24
CA PRO A 194 11.50 5.29 -1.45
C PRO A 194 11.62 3.82 -1.85
N ILE A 195 10.51 3.20 -2.24
CA ILE A 195 10.54 1.88 -2.87
C ILE A 195 11.13 1.97 -4.29
N ARG A 196 11.37 0.81 -4.91
CA ARG A 196 11.90 0.74 -6.28
C ARG A 196 11.11 1.63 -7.23
N ASN A 197 11.82 2.28 -8.16
CA ASN A 197 11.27 3.17 -9.18
C ASN A 197 10.48 4.38 -8.63
N THR A 198 10.51 4.65 -7.32
CA THR A 198 9.82 5.78 -6.71
C THR A 198 10.80 6.86 -6.29
N ARG A 199 10.40 8.13 -6.47
CA ARG A 199 11.08 9.30 -5.93
C ARG A 199 10.17 9.98 -4.92
N LEU A 200 10.75 10.38 -3.81
CA LEU A 200 10.06 11.12 -2.75
C LEU A 200 10.74 12.48 -2.58
N TYR A 201 9.94 13.54 -2.61
CA TYR A 201 10.40 14.90 -2.36
C TYR A 201 9.71 15.44 -1.11
N VAL A 202 10.47 16.15 -0.28
CA VAL A 202 9.94 16.92 0.85
C VAL A 202 10.11 18.38 0.49
N LEU A 203 9.01 19.03 0.14
CA LEU A 203 9.01 20.33 -0.51
C LEU A 203 8.36 21.41 0.36
N ASP A 204 8.83 22.65 0.20
CA ASP A 204 8.17 23.84 0.73
C ASP A 204 7.04 24.34 -0.18
N ALA A 205 6.43 25.47 0.19
CA ALA A 205 5.34 26.09 -0.57
C ALA A 205 5.76 26.62 -1.97
N ALA A 206 7.07 26.76 -2.22
CA ALA A 206 7.64 27.16 -3.51
C ALA A 206 8.15 25.95 -4.33
N LEU A 207 7.77 24.73 -3.93
CA LEU A 207 8.21 23.46 -4.53
C LEU A 207 9.72 23.25 -4.48
N GLN A 208 10.41 23.88 -3.53
CA GLN A 208 11.84 23.69 -3.31
C GLN A 208 12.08 22.59 -2.27
N PRO A 209 13.07 21.70 -2.48
CA PRO A 209 13.45 20.72 -1.48
C PRO A 209 13.91 21.39 -0.17
N VAL A 210 13.34 20.94 0.94
CA VAL A 210 13.75 21.42 2.27
C VAL A 210 15.00 20.68 2.77
N PRO A 211 15.84 21.28 3.64
CA PRO A 211 16.96 20.60 4.25
C PRO A 211 16.54 19.38 5.10
N VAL A 212 17.47 18.43 5.28
CA VAL A 212 17.32 17.34 6.26
C VAL A 212 17.00 17.93 7.64
N GLY A 213 16.06 17.33 8.37
CA GLY A 213 15.63 17.86 9.66
C GLY A 213 14.52 18.92 9.59
N VAL A 214 14.17 19.42 8.40
CA VAL A 214 13.11 20.43 8.22
C VAL A 214 11.81 19.78 7.72
N PRO A 215 10.66 20.03 8.38
CA PRO A 215 9.37 19.58 7.89
C PRO A 215 8.99 20.20 6.54
N GLY A 216 8.38 19.40 5.66
CA GLY A 216 7.79 19.85 4.40
C GLY A 216 6.71 18.89 3.91
N GLU A 217 6.02 19.27 2.84
CA GLU A 217 4.96 18.45 2.25
C GLU A 217 5.58 17.33 1.39
N LEU A 218 5.06 16.12 1.50
CA LEU A 218 5.51 14.98 0.73
C LEU A 218 4.92 14.99 -0.69
N TYR A 219 5.79 14.83 -1.67
CA TYR A 219 5.44 14.59 -3.07
C TYR A 219 6.04 13.28 -3.54
N ILE A 220 5.27 12.52 -4.31
CA ILE A 220 5.67 11.20 -4.83
C ILE A 220 5.77 11.29 -6.35
N ALA A 221 6.84 10.80 -6.95
CA ALA A 221 7.00 10.72 -8.40
C ALA A 221 7.49 9.34 -8.84
N GLY A 222 7.19 8.97 -10.08
CA GLY A 222 7.59 7.69 -10.66
C GLY A 222 6.46 6.96 -11.39
N PRO A 223 6.75 5.81 -12.02
CA PRO A 223 5.75 4.97 -12.70
C PRO A 223 4.63 4.46 -11.78
N GLY A 224 4.86 4.37 -10.46
CA GLY A 224 3.82 3.98 -9.50
C GLY A 224 2.65 4.95 -9.39
N LEU A 225 2.73 6.16 -9.97
CA LEU A 225 1.62 7.11 -9.95
C LEU A 225 0.40 6.61 -10.72
N ALA A 226 -0.76 6.71 -10.08
CA ALA A 226 -2.04 6.46 -10.73
C ALA A 226 -2.23 7.36 -11.96
N ARG A 227 -3.12 6.92 -12.86
CA ARG A 227 -3.52 7.73 -14.02
C ARG A 227 -4.12 9.07 -13.56
N GLY A 228 -4.94 9.00 -12.51
CA GLY A 228 -5.64 10.12 -11.90
C GLY A 228 -6.97 9.67 -11.32
N TYR A 229 -7.90 10.61 -11.15
CA TYR A 229 -9.23 10.34 -10.62
C TYR A 229 -10.26 10.16 -11.74
N HIS A 230 -11.04 9.08 -11.68
CA HIS A 230 -12.05 8.72 -12.68
C HIS A 230 -13.05 9.86 -12.90
N ARG A 231 -13.12 10.38 -14.13
CA ARG A 231 -14.01 11.48 -14.55
C ARG A 231 -13.89 12.75 -13.69
N ARG A 232 -12.72 13.01 -13.10
CA ARG A 232 -12.45 14.18 -12.26
C ARG A 232 -11.15 14.87 -12.69
N ALA A 233 -11.12 15.39 -13.92
CA ALA A 233 -9.93 16.00 -14.51
C ALA A 233 -9.39 17.19 -13.69
N GLY A 234 -10.26 18.06 -13.17
CA GLY A 234 -9.84 19.19 -12.32
C GLY A 234 -9.11 18.75 -11.05
N LEU A 235 -9.70 17.80 -10.30
CA LEU A 235 -9.07 17.24 -9.11
C LEU A 235 -7.77 16.48 -9.45
N SER A 236 -7.72 15.83 -10.62
CA SER A 236 -6.52 15.15 -11.08
C SER A 236 -5.40 16.15 -11.35
N ALA A 237 -5.69 17.29 -11.99
CA ALA A 237 -4.71 18.33 -12.25
C ALA A 237 -4.24 19.05 -10.97
N GLU A 238 -5.08 19.15 -9.95
CA GLU A 238 -4.73 19.72 -8.64
C GLU A 238 -3.72 18.85 -7.88
N ARG A 239 -3.90 17.52 -7.92
CA ARG A 239 -3.11 16.58 -7.12
C ARG A 239 -1.95 15.93 -7.86
N PHE A 240 -2.08 15.70 -9.17
CA PHE A 240 -1.02 15.15 -10.02
C PHE A 240 -0.41 16.28 -10.85
N VAL A 241 0.52 16.99 -10.21
CA VAL A 241 1.16 18.21 -10.75
C VAL A 241 2.41 17.87 -11.57
N ALA A 242 2.93 18.85 -12.32
CA ALA A 242 4.20 18.69 -13.03
C ALA A 242 5.36 18.47 -12.03
N ASP A 243 6.30 17.58 -12.36
CA ASP A 243 7.51 17.34 -11.57
C ASP A 243 8.66 18.22 -12.10
N PRO A 244 9.02 19.34 -11.43
CA PRO A 244 10.12 20.20 -11.87
C PRO A 244 11.50 19.60 -11.61
N HIS A 245 11.58 18.51 -10.84
CA HIS A 245 12.82 17.83 -10.46
C HIS A 245 13.07 16.58 -11.31
N GLY A 246 12.10 16.21 -12.14
CA GLY A 246 12.14 15.07 -13.06
C GLY A 246 12.44 15.46 -14.51
N ALA A 247 12.26 14.51 -15.41
CA ALA A 247 12.37 14.77 -16.84
C ALA A 247 11.16 15.58 -17.35
N ALA A 248 11.34 16.30 -18.45
CA ALA A 248 10.24 17.06 -19.05
C ALA A 248 9.02 16.14 -19.33
N GLY A 249 7.84 16.55 -18.82
CA GLY A 249 6.59 15.81 -18.96
C GLY A 249 6.31 14.80 -17.84
N THR A 250 7.21 14.61 -16.88
CA THR A 250 6.91 13.79 -15.69
C THR A 250 6.01 14.52 -14.70
N ARG A 251 5.29 13.74 -13.87
CA ARG A 251 4.35 14.22 -12.86
C ARG A 251 4.79 13.78 -11.47
N MET A 252 4.33 14.52 -10.46
CA MET A 252 4.38 14.16 -9.06
C MET A 252 2.99 14.26 -8.42
N TYR A 253 2.71 13.41 -7.44
CA TYR A 253 1.49 13.42 -6.66
C TYR A 253 1.70 14.16 -5.33
N ARG A 254 0.86 15.16 -5.06
CA ARG A 254 0.82 15.95 -3.83
C ARG A 254 0.00 15.23 -2.76
N THR A 255 0.65 14.68 -1.74
CA THR A 255 -0.02 13.79 -0.77
C THR A 255 -0.88 14.51 0.27
N GLY A 256 -0.52 15.76 0.60
CA GLY A 256 -1.06 16.46 1.76
C GLY A 256 -0.50 15.96 3.10
N ASP A 257 0.55 15.13 3.09
CA ASP A 257 1.21 14.64 4.29
C ASP A 257 2.43 15.52 4.61
N LEU A 258 2.57 15.87 5.89
CA LEU A 258 3.72 16.57 6.43
C LEU A 258 4.75 15.54 6.91
N VAL A 259 5.97 15.62 6.39
CA VAL A 259 7.04 14.68 6.69
C VAL A 259 8.37 15.40 6.84
N ARG A 260 9.40 14.65 7.22
CA ARG A 260 10.77 15.16 7.31
C ARG A 260 11.78 14.03 7.08
N TRP A 261 12.88 14.34 6.40
CA TRP A 261 14.03 13.44 6.34
C TRP A 261 14.83 13.45 7.65
N SER A 262 15.13 12.27 8.17
CA SER A 262 16.14 12.04 9.19
C SER A 262 17.55 12.10 8.59
N ALA A 263 18.57 12.22 9.45
CA ALA A 263 19.96 12.17 9.02
C ALA A 263 20.34 10.84 8.36
N ASP A 264 19.63 9.76 8.72
CA ASP A 264 19.86 8.41 8.20
C ASP A 264 19.07 8.13 6.91
N GLY A 265 18.49 9.16 6.28
CA GLY A 265 17.76 9.03 5.03
C GLY A 265 16.41 8.31 5.17
N GLN A 266 15.78 8.39 6.34
CA GLN A 266 14.44 7.85 6.58
C GLN A 266 13.42 8.99 6.68
N LEU A 267 12.20 8.79 6.19
CA LEU A 267 11.11 9.75 6.37
C LEU A 267 10.38 9.50 7.68
N ASP A 268 10.28 10.54 8.49
CA ASP A 268 9.37 10.61 9.63
C ASP A 268 8.04 11.20 9.16
N TYR A 269 6.93 10.53 9.49
CA TYR A 269 5.59 11.10 9.29
C TYR A 269 5.20 12.00 10.47
N LEU A 270 4.79 13.23 10.18
CA LEU A 270 4.47 14.25 11.19
C LEU A 270 2.99 14.58 11.26
N GLY A 271 2.21 14.24 10.24
CA GLY A 271 0.77 14.50 10.21
C GLY A 271 0.27 14.91 8.83
N ARG A 272 -0.85 15.62 8.81
CA ARG A 272 -1.55 16.11 7.63
C ARG A 272 -1.44 17.62 7.53
N THR A 273 -1.43 18.14 6.32
CA THR A 273 -1.58 19.58 6.03
C THR A 273 -3.03 19.98 5.78
N ASP A 274 -3.96 19.03 5.72
CA ASP A 274 -5.40 19.23 5.54
C ASP A 274 -6.26 18.46 6.58
N PHE A 275 -7.58 18.37 6.35
CA PHE A 275 -8.56 17.79 7.26
C PHE A 275 -8.81 16.27 7.10
N GLN A 276 -8.03 15.60 6.25
CA GLN A 276 -8.16 14.15 6.08
C GLN A 276 -7.62 13.44 7.32
N VAL A 277 -8.33 12.44 7.81
CA VAL A 277 -7.89 11.57 8.91
C VAL A 277 -7.89 10.10 8.48
N LYS A 278 -7.19 9.27 9.24
CA LYS A 278 -7.23 7.82 9.11
C LYS A 278 -7.80 7.23 10.39
N VAL A 279 -8.91 6.52 10.28
CA VAL A 279 -9.59 5.89 11.41
C VAL A 279 -9.75 4.41 11.09
N ARG A 280 -9.00 3.56 11.78
CA ARG A 280 -9.02 2.11 11.58
C ARG A 280 -8.66 1.70 10.15
N GLY A 281 -7.67 2.39 9.57
CA GLY A 281 -7.26 2.22 8.17
C GLY A 281 -8.16 2.90 7.13
N PHE A 282 -9.35 3.36 7.50
CA PHE A 282 -10.24 4.07 6.59
C PHE A 282 -9.78 5.52 6.42
N ARG A 283 -9.61 5.94 5.17
CA ARG A 283 -9.43 7.34 4.79
C ARG A 283 -10.80 8.04 4.93
N ILE A 284 -10.84 9.08 5.77
CA ILE A 284 -12.03 9.89 6.02
C ILE A 284 -11.66 11.36 5.85
N GLU A 285 -12.53 12.13 5.20
CA GLU A 285 -12.41 13.59 5.11
C GLU A 285 -13.44 14.18 6.07
N LEU A 286 -13.02 15.07 6.99
CA LEU A 286 -13.92 15.65 8.01
C LEU A 286 -14.75 16.86 7.50
N GLY A 287 -14.61 17.20 6.21
CA GLY A 287 -15.22 18.38 5.57
C GLY A 287 -16.56 18.13 4.90
#